data_AF-D4YNS9-F1
#
_entry.id   AF-D4YNS9-F1
#
_cell.length_a   1.000
_cell.length_b   1.000
_cell.length_c   1.000
_cell.angle_alpha   90.00
_cell.angle_beta   90.00
_cell.angle_gamma   90.00
#
_symmetry.space_group_name_H-M   'P 1'
#
loop_
_entity.id
_entity.type
_entity.pdbx_description
1 polymer ?
#
loop_
_entity_poly.entity_id
_entity_poly.type
_entity_poly.pdbx_seq_one_letter_code
_entity_poly.pdbx_strand_id
1 'polypeptide(L)'
;MSVSRKSTSHLLITLVTDAVLVCLFAVVGYYTHAQNLEFSGIVRTAWPFMAALAIAWLANAVWTAPLAPLRTGVGIWATTVLVGMIIRIILGEGTAGPFILVASGVNLFTLVGWRVLASQLAGKGAR
;
A
#
# COMPACT_ATOMS: atom_id res chain seq x y z
N MET A 1 -17.05 27.33 4.88
CA MET A 1 -16.94 25.92 4.43
C MET A 1 -15.55 25.58 3.83
N SER A 2 -14.43 26.07 4.37
CA SER A 2 -13.08 25.83 3.77
C SER A 2 -12.31 24.64 4.37
N VAL A 3 -12.73 24.12 5.53
CA VAL A 3 -12.07 22.99 6.23
C VAL A 3 -12.30 21.64 5.50
N SER A 4 -13.34 21.55 4.67
CA SER A 4 -13.71 20.31 3.95
C SER A 4 -12.76 19.99 2.77
N ARG A 5 -12.30 20.99 2.01
CA ARG A 5 -11.56 20.76 0.75
C ARG A 5 -10.17 20.15 0.97
N LYS A 6 -9.44 20.64 1.97
CA LYS A 6 -8.06 20.21 2.25
C LYS A 6 -8.00 18.77 2.77
N SER A 7 -8.97 18.38 3.61
CA SER A 7 -9.11 17.01 4.11
C SER A 7 -9.40 16.03 2.97
N THR A 8 -10.38 16.34 2.11
CA THR A 8 -10.71 15.50 0.96
C THR A 8 -9.54 15.34 -0.01
N SER A 9 -8.79 16.40 -0.30
CA SER A 9 -7.59 16.30 -1.15
C SER A 9 -6.54 15.35 -0.56
N HIS A 10 -6.28 15.42 0.75
CA HIS A 10 -5.31 14.52 1.38
C HIS A 10 -5.76 13.06 1.33
N LEU A 11 -7.06 12.78 1.51
CA LEU A 11 -7.59 11.43 1.38
C LEU A 11 -7.43 10.88 -0.03
N LEU A 12 -7.77 11.67 -1.05
CA LEU A 12 -7.60 11.25 -2.45
C LEU A 12 -6.13 11.02 -2.80
N ILE A 13 -5.23 11.93 -2.40
CA ILE A 13 -3.79 11.77 -2.63
C ILE A 13 -3.28 10.49 -1.93
N THR A 14 -3.73 10.23 -0.71
CA THR A 14 -3.34 9.05 0.06
C THR A 14 -3.82 7.77 -0.62
N LEU A 15 -5.09 7.74 -1.02
CA LEU A 15 -5.70 6.58 -1.67
C LEU A 15 -5.02 6.24 -2.99
N VAL A 16 -4.82 7.25 -3.84
CA VAL A 16 -4.17 7.09 -5.14
C VAL A 16 -2.71 6.68 -4.96
N THR A 17 -1.97 7.32 -4.06
CA THR A 17 -0.57 6.98 -3.81
C THR A 17 -0.41 5.56 -3.31
N ASP A 18 -1.22 5.12 -2.33
CA ASP A 18 -1.17 3.76 -1.82
C ASP A 18 -1.50 2.73 -2.92
N ALA A 19 -2.58 2.95 -3.67
CA ALA A 19 -3.00 2.05 -4.75
C ALA A 19 -1.93 1.95 -5.84
N VAL A 20 -1.36 3.09 -6.28
CA VAL A 20 -0.30 3.11 -7.29
C VAL A 20 0.94 2.37 -6.78
N LEU A 21 1.36 2.59 -5.54
CA LEU A 21 2.54 1.94 -4.97
C LEU A 21 2.37 0.42 -4.83
N VAL A 22 1.20 -0.05 -4.41
CA VAL A 22 0.89 -1.49 -4.35
C VAL A 22 0.84 -2.10 -5.75
N CYS A 23 0.25 -1.41 -6.73
CA CYS A 23 0.27 -1.85 -8.13
C CYS A 23 1.70 -1.91 -8.69
N LEU A 24 2.53 -0.90 -8.42
CA LEU A 24 3.94 -0.88 -8.85
C LEU A 24 4.73 -2.03 -8.22
N PHE A 25 4.53 -2.32 -6.94
CA PHE A 25 5.09 -3.51 -6.29
C PHE A 25 4.72 -4.79 -7.06
N ALA A 26 3.44 -4.97 -7.41
CA ALA A 26 2.99 -6.17 -8.11
C ALA A 26 3.54 -6.26 -9.54
N VAL A 27 3.56 -5.15 -10.29
CA VAL A 27 4.11 -5.09 -11.66
C VAL A 27 5.61 -5.40 -11.65
N VAL A 28 6.38 -4.71 -10.81
CA VAL A 28 7.84 -4.89 -10.73
C VAL A 28 8.18 -6.28 -10.20
N GLY A 29 7.47 -6.75 -9.17
CA GLY A 29 7.67 -8.08 -8.61
C GLY A 29 7.38 -9.18 -9.64
N TYR A 30 6.27 -9.08 -10.36
CA TYR A 30 5.92 -10.02 -11.42
C TYR A 30 6.98 -10.00 -12.54
N TYR A 31 7.34 -8.83 -13.06
CA TYR A 31 8.35 -8.69 -14.12
C TYR A 31 9.70 -9.29 -13.69
N THR A 32 10.12 -9.08 -12.44
CA THR A 32 11.39 -9.60 -11.91
C THR A 32 11.45 -11.13 -11.98
N HIS A 33 10.33 -11.82 -11.73
CA HIS A 33 10.29 -13.29 -11.74
C HIS A 33 9.93 -13.89 -13.10
N ALA A 34 9.00 -13.27 -13.83
CA ALA A 34 8.47 -13.80 -15.10
C ALA A 34 9.22 -13.29 -16.34
N GLN A 35 10.02 -12.21 -16.19
CA GLN A 35 10.75 -11.53 -17.27
C GLN A 35 9.84 -11.12 -18.44
N ASN A 36 8.57 -10.83 -18.16
CA ASN A 36 7.56 -10.38 -19.11
C ASN A 36 6.48 -9.51 -18.43
N LEU A 37 5.54 -8.97 -19.22
CA LEU A 37 4.43 -8.13 -18.75
C LEU A 37 3.06 -8.76 -19.07
N GLU A 38 2.91 -10.06 -18.83
CA GLU A 38 1.62 -10.72 -18.98
C GLU A 38 0.58 -10.14 -18.02
N PHE A 39 -0.49 -9.59 -18.58
CA PHE A 39 -1.55 -8.94 -17.80
C PHE A 39 -2.17 -9.87 -16.74
N SER A 40 -2.40 -11.14 -17.10
CA SER A 40 -3.02 -12.12 -16.21
C SER A 40 -2.16 -12.39 -14.95
N GLY A 41 -0.84 -12.48 -15.13
CA GLY A 41 0.12 -12.72 -14.06
C GLY A 41 0.32 -11.52 -13.14
N ILE A 42 0.33 -10.31 -13.72
CA ILE A 42 0.32 -9.06 -12.94
C ILE A 42 -0.94 -8.99 -12.10
N VAL A 43 -2.12 -9.23 -12.68
CA VAL A 43 -3.39 -9.19 -11.95
C VAL A 43 -3.41 -10.22 -10.82
N ARG A 44 -3.01 -11.48 -11.08
CA ARG A 44 -2.86 -12.53 -10.05
C ARG A 44 -1.96 -12.09 -8.90
N THR A 45 -0.90 -11.35 -9.19
CA THR A 45 0.00 -10.83 -8.15
C THR A 45 -0.60 -9.63 -7.40
N ALA A 46 -1.30 -8.73 -8.10
CA ALA A 46 -1.77 -7.46 -7.54
C ALA A 46 -3.03 -7.60 -6.70
N TRP A 47 -4.02 -8.36 -7.19
CA TRP A 47 -5.37 -8.34 -6.62
C TRP A 47 -5.45 -8.73 -5.14
N PRO A 48 -4.67 -9.69 -4.61
CA PRO A 48 -4.72 -10.03 -3.19
C PRO A 48 -4.26 -8.86 -2.31
N PHE A 49 -3.23 -8.14 -2.74
CA PHE A 49 -2.71 -6.98 -2.01
C PHE A 49 -3.60 -5.75 -2.18
N MET A 50 -4.24 -5.57 -3.34
CA MET A 50 -5.22 -4.49 -3.54
C MET A 50 -6.48 -4.69 -2.69
N ALA A 51 -6.98 -5.93 -2.59
CA ALA A 51 -8.08 -6.27 -1.69
C ALA A 51 -7.67 -6.07 -0.22
N ALA A 52 -6.47 -6.52 0.15
CA ALA A 52 -5.91 -6.31 1.48
C ALA A 52 -5.72 -4.83 1.81
N LEU A 53 -5.30 -4.00 0.85
CA LEU A 53 -5.17 -2.55 1.02
C LEU A 53 -6.52 -1.89 1.29
N ALA A 54 -7.58 -2.30 0.57
CA ALA A 54 -8.93 -1.82 0.83
C ALA A 54 -9.40 -2.16 2.26
N ILE A 55 -9.14 -3.40 2.70
CA ILE A 55 -9.41 -3.85 4.08
C ILE A 55 -8.58 -3.02 5.07
N ALA A 56 -7.30 -2.80 4.78
CA ALA A 56 -6.40 -2.04 5.62
C ALA A 56 -6.84 -0.58 5.80
N TRP A 57 -7.40 0.04 4.75
CA TRP A 57 -7.97 1.39 4.80
C TRP A 57 -9.10 1.50 5.82
N LEU A 58 -10.00 0.53 5.81
CA LEU A 58 -11.14 0.45 6.72
C LEU A 58 -10.69 0.10 8.14
N ALA A 59 -9.88 -0.94 8.30
CA ALA A 59 -9.44 -1.46 9.59
C ALA A 59 -8.58 -0.45 10.37
N ASN A 60 -7.80 0.37 9.68
CA ASN A 60 -6.93 1.37 10.31
C ASN A 60 -7.54 2.78 10.33
N ALA A 61 -8.80 2.93 9.92
CA ALA A 61 -9.51 4.20 9.85
C ALA A 61 -8.64 5.33 9.28
N VAL A 62 -8.06 5.10 8.10
CA VAL A 62 -7.02 5.97 7.48
C VAL A 62 -7.47 7.43 7.41
N TRP A 63 -8.78 7.67 7.26
CA TRP A 63 -9.37 9.01 7.20
C TRP A 63 -9.15 9.86 8.47
N THR A 64 -8.80 9.25 9.60
CA THR A 64 -8.54 9.98 10.85
C THR A 64 -7.16 10.65 10.89
N ALA A 65 -6.17 10.11 10.18
CA ALA A 65 -4.80 10.61 10.19
C ALA A 65 -4.01 10.15 8.95
N PRO A 66 -4.44 10.48 7.72
CA PRO A 66 -3.98 9.82 6.49
C PRO A 66 -2.47 9.90 6.24
N LEU A 67 -1.83 10.99 6.67
CA LEU A 67 -0.40 11.26 6.49
C LEU A 67 0.47 10.81 7.67
N ALA A 68 -0.10 10.23 8.74
CA ALA A 68 0.66 9.84 9.93
C ALA A 68 1.48 8.57 9.68
N PRO A 69 2.84 8.63 9.65
CA PRO A 69 3.64 7.49 9.19
C PRO A 69 3.58 6.29 10.14
N LEU A 70 3.69 6.52 11.45
CA LEU A 70 3.66 5.43 12.43
C LEU A 70 2.25 4.91 12.67
N ARG A 71 1.32 5.80 13.04
CA ARG A 71 -0.06 5.42 13.38
C ARG A 71 -0.79 4.76 12.21
N THR A 72 -0.70 5.34 11.02
CA THR A 72 -1.47 4.89 9.85
C THR A 72 -0.61 4.08 8.90
N GLY A 73 0.63 4.51 8.62
CA GLY A 73 1.52 3.80 7.70
C GLY A 73 1.89 2.39 8.18
N VAL A 74 2.24 2.20 9.45
CA VAL A 74 2.60 0.85 9.95
C VAL A 74 1.37 -0.06 10.00
N GLY A 75 0.22 0.47 10.44
CA GLY A 75 -1.04 -0.27 10.47
C GLY A 75 -1.49 -0.72 9.08
N ILE A 76 -1.51 0.20 8.11
CA ILE A 76 -1.91 -0.14 6.74
C ILE A 76 -0.94 -1.13 6.09
N TRP A 77 0.36 -0.97 6.31
CA TRP A 77 1.38 -1.91 5.85
C TRP A 77 1.17 -3.32 6.41
N ALA A 78 1.07 -3.43 7.74
CA ALA A 78 0.91 -4.71 8.41
C ALA A 78 -0.37 -5.43 7.95
N THR A 79 -1.51 -4.73 7.91
CA THR A 79 -2.77 -5.32 7.44
C THR A 79 -2.68 -5.72 5.96
N THR A 80 -2.10 -4.87 5.09
CA THR A 80 -1.99 -5.17 3.65
C THR A 80 -1.15 -6.42 3.39
N VAL A 81 -0.02 -6.55 4.07
CA VAL A 81 0.87 -7.72 3.92
C VAL A 81 0.22 -8.96 4.50
N LEU A 82 -0.28 -8.90 5.74
CA LEU A 82 -0.87 -10.07 6.42
C LEU A 82 -2.09 -10.60 5.66
N VAL A 83 -3.05 -9.72 5.35
CA VAL A 83 -4.27 -10.12 4.65
C VAL A 83 -3.95 -10.53 3.21
N GLY A 84 -3.03 -9.84 2.53
CA GLY A 84 -2.59 -10.22 1.19
C GLY A 84 -1.99 -11.62 1.16
N MET A 85 -1.13 -11.97 2.12
CA MET A 85 -0.57 -13.32 2.22
C MET A 85 -1.63 -14.37 2.56
N ILE A 86 -2.57 -14.07 3.46
CA ILE A 86 -3.68 -14.98 3.78
C ILE A 86 -4.52 -15.26 2.53
N ILE A 87 -4.90 -14.24 1.76
CA ILE A 87 -5.64 -14.40 0.52
C ILE A 87 -4.86 -15.31 -0.44
N ARG A 88 -3.56 -15.04 -0.64
CA ARG A 88 -2.71 -15.86 -1.51
C ARG A 88 -2.63 -17.32 -1.08
N ILE A 89 -2.49 -17.59 0.22
CA ILE A 89 -2.46 -18.96 0.76
C ILE A 89 -3.77 -19.69 0.45
N ILE A 90 -4.92 -19.05 0.69
CA ILE A 90 -6.25 -19.64 0.45
C ILE A 90 -6.43 -20.02 -1.03
N LEU A 91 -5.87 -19.23 -1.94
CA LEU A 91 -5.98 -19.43 -3.39
C LEU A 91 -4.94 -20.39 -3.96
N GLY A 92 -4.02 -20.89 -3.14
CA GLY A 92 -2.89 -21.70 -3.62
C GLY A 92 -1.87 -20.90 -4.45
N GLU A 93 -1.82 -19.57 -4.28
CA GLU A 93 -0.79 -18.74 -4.91
C GLU A 93 0.53 -18.82 -4.14
N GLY A 94 1.66 -18.64 -4.84
CA GLY A 94 2.98 -18.78 -4.22
C GLY A 94 3.23 -17.76 -3.10
N THR A 95 3.62 -18.25 -1.92
CA THR A 95 4.06 -17.47 -0.75
C THR A 95 5.41 -17.97 -0.22
N ALA A 96 6.38 -18.13 -1.11
CA ALA A 96 7.74 -18.53 -0.73
C ALA A 96 8.33 -17.54 0.30
N GLY A 97 9.18 -18.03 1.21
CA GLY A 97 9.81 -17.19 2.24
C GLY A 97 10.43 -15.89 1.71
N PRO A 98 11.22 -15.92 0.61
CA PRO A 98 11.74 -14.71 -0.01
C PRO A 98 10.67 -13.74 -0.50
N PHE A 99 9.55 -14.24 -1.05
CA PHE A 99 8.44 -13.40 -1.48
C PHE A 99 7.81 -12.67 -0.30
N ILE A 100 7.62 -13.34 0.84
CA ILE A 100 7.09 -12.71 2.05
C ILE A 100 8.01 -11.58 2.51
N LEU A 101 9.33 -11.81 2.56
CA LEU A 101 10.31 -10.81 2.97
C LEU A 101 10.32 -9.59 2.04
N VAL A 102 10.40 -9.83 0.72
CA VAL A 102 10.44 -8.74 -0.27
C VAL A 102 9.11 -7.99 -0.32
N ALA A 103 7.97 -8.68 -0.34
CA ALA A 103 6.66 -8.05 -0.31
C ALA A 103 6.50 -7.19 0.95
N SER A 104 6.91 -7.71 2.12
CA SER A 104 6.88 -6.96 3.37
C SER A 104 7.79 -5.73 3.32
N GLY A 105 9.04 -5.88 2.90
CA GLY A 105 10.01 -4.78 2.86
C GLY A 105 9.66 -3.69 1.86
N VAL A 106 9.26 -4.06 0.64
CA VAL A 106 8.86 -3.10 -0.40
C VAL A 106 7.58 -2.37 -0.01
N ASN A 107 6.56 -3.08 0.51
CA ASN A 107 5.34 -2.42 0.97
C ASN A 107 5.59 -1.55 2.21
N LEU A 108 6.52 -1.92 3.09
CA LEU A 108 6.93 -1.08 4.23
C LEU A 108 7.54 0.22 3.71
N PHE A 109 8.54 0.10 2.84
CA PHE A 109 9.25 1.24 2.27
C PHE A 109 8.30 2.17 1.52
N THR A 110 7.39 1.63 0.74
CA THR A 110 6.44 2.42 -0.03
C THR A 110 5.37 3.02 0.88
N LEU A 111 4.52 2.22 1.52
CA LEU A 111 3.35 2.70 2.29
C LEU A 111 3.73 3.56 3.50
N VAL A 112 4.86 3.29 4.17
CA VAL A 112 5.35 4.14 5.28
C VAL A 112 6.22 5.27 4.76
N GLY A 113 7.16 4.99 3.86
CA GLY A 113 8.17 5.96 3.43
C GLY A 113 7.56 7.18 2.73
N TRP A 114 6.55 7.00 1.87
CA TRP A 114 5.91 8.15 1.21
C TRP A 114 5.18 9.05 2.23
N ARG A 115 4.60 8.48 3.30
CA ARG A 115 3.96 9.24 4.38
C ARG A 115 4.98 10.02 5.20
N VAL A 116 6.16 9.45 5.44
CA VAL A 116 7.27 10.19 6.08
C VAL A 116 7.59 11.44 5.26
N LEU A 117 7.76 11.30 3.94
CA LEU A 117 8.05 12.43 3.05
C LEU A 117 6.90 13.45 3.04
N ALA A 118 5.66 12.99 2.88
CA ALA A 118 4.48 13.86 2.85
C ALA A 118 4.27 14.64 4.15
N SER A 119 4.46 14.00 5.31
CA SER A 119 4.34 14.66 6.62
C SER A 119 5.41 15.74 6.83
N GLN A 120 6.64 15.51 6.37
CA GLN A 120 7.72 16.50 6.42
C GLN A 120 7.45 17.71 5.51
N LEU A 121 6.93 17.47 4.31
CA LEU A 121 6.56 18.54 3.36
C LEU A 121 5.38 19.37 3.87
N ALA A 122 4.36 18.72 4.44
CA ALA A 122 3.21 19.40 5.03
C ALA A 122 3.60 20.23 6.27
N GLY A 123 4.53 19.74 7.09
CA GLY A 123 5.05 20.47 8.25
C GLY A 123 5.91 21.69 7.90
N LYS A 124 6.63 21.64 6.76
CA LYS A 124 7.43 22.78 6.26
C LYS A 124 6.56 23.91 5.69
N GLY A 125 5.42 23.60 5.08
CA GLY A 125 4.51 24.61 4.52
C GLY A 125 3.58 25.30 5.53
N ALA A 126 3.65 24.93 6.81
CA ALA A 126 2.88 25.52 7.90
C ALA A 126 3.71 26.47 8.81
N ARG A 127 5.01 26.60 8.52
CA ARG A 127 5.91 27.59 9.13
C ARG A 127 6.16 28.70 8.14
#